data_AF-A0A6J5U356-F1
#
_entry.id   AF-A0A6J5U356-F1
#
_cell.length_a   1.000
_cell.length_b   1.000
_cell.length_c   1.000
_cell.angle_alpha   90.00
_cell.angle_beta   90.00
_cell.angle_gamma   90.00
#
_symmetry.space_group_name_H-M   'P 1'
#
loop_
_entity.id
_entity.type
_entity.pdbx_description
1 polymer ?
#
loop_
_entity_poly.entity_id
_entity_poly.type
_entity_poly.pdbx_seq_one_letter_code
_entity_poly.pdbx_strand_id
1 'polypeptide(L)'
;MPLWSTGIFLSITIAISGSLVVLQALSMDRHLGPHFIIPAGSFPVFNLLATAISIFIVDRFILHKLRPLQRVGIGHVINIVGLVGSALLERGRLGVVRSHNLTNQPGTVVPMSALWLVAPMLIMGIGEAFQFPGQVALYYEQFPKPLKSTSTAMMSLLIGIGFYLSTAITHLVKQTTGWLPNNINQGRLDNVFWMSAVIGVNERLLKPKLIT
;
A
#
# COMPACT_ATOMS: atom_id res chain seq x y z
N MET A 1 -10.68 -1.91 19.75
CA MET A 1 -10.22 -0.73 19.00
C MET A 1 -11.39 -0.14 18.22
N PRO A 2 -11.61 1.18 18.19
CA PRO A 2 -12.65 1.80 17.37
C PRO A 2 -12.43 1.51 15.89
N LEU A 3 -13.50 1.30 15.13
CA LEU A 3 -13.44 1.02 13.68
C LEU A 3 -12.64 2.09 12.92
N TRP A 4 -12.73 3.33 13.38
CA TRP A 4 -11.99 4.50 12.91
C TRP A 4 -10.46 4.37 12.99
N SER A 5 -9.93 3.73 14.04
CA SER A 5 -8.48 3.54 14.18
C SER A 5 -7.88 2.66 13.08
N THR A 6 -8.65 1.68 12.61
CA THR A 6 -8.23 0.74 11.57
C THR A 6 -8.08 1.41 10.21
N GLY A 7 -8.97 2.36 9.89
CA GLY A 7 -8.84 3.19 8.69
C GLY A 7 -7.57 4.05 8.69
N ILE A 8 -7.11 4.52 9.86
CA ILE A 8 -5.88 5.33 9.97
C ILE A 8 -4.64 4.47 9.70
N PHE A 9 -4.50 3.30 10.33
CA PHE A 9 -3.34 2.41 10.13
C PHE A 9 -3.21 1.94 8.68
N LEU A 10 -4.36 1.68 8.04
CA LEU A 10 -4.42 1.34 6.63
C LEU A 10 -3.99 2.50 5.74
N SER A 11 -4.49 3.71 6.01
CA SER A 11 -4.13 4.91 5.27
C SER A 11 -2.63 5.21 5.37
N ILE A 12 -2.02 5.00 6.55
CA ILE A 12 -0.57 5.10 6.74
C ILE A 12 0.16 4.15 5.80
N THR A 13 -0.26 2.88 5.78
CA THR A 13 0.42 1.84 5.02
C THR A 13 0.31 2.06 3.51
N ILE A 14 -0.86 2.51 3.04
CA ILE A 14 -1.09 2.90 1.64
C ILE A 14 -0.18 4.07 1.26
N ALA A 15 -0.13 5.11 2.09
CA ALA A 15 0.67 6.30 1.84
C ALA A 15 2.18 5.98 1.76
N ILE A 16 2.70 5.20 2.72
CA ILE A 16 4.10 4.75 2.71
C ILE A 16 4.40 3.96 1.42
N SER A 17 3.55 2.98 1.10
CA SER A 17 3.76 2.12 -0.07
C SER A 17 3.74 2.92 -1.38
N GLY A 18 2.78 3.85 -1.53
CA GLY A 18 2.67 4.70 -2.71
C GLY A 18 3.91 5.57 -2.94
N SER A 19 4.47 6.16 -1.88
CA SER A 19 5.72 6.95 -1.99
C SER A 19 6.94 6.08 -2.29
N LEU A 20 7.06 4.92 -1.64
CA LEU A 20 8.22 4.03 -1.82
C LEU A 20 8.28 3.40 -3.21
N VAL A 21 7.15 3.07 -3.82
CA VAL A 21 7.11 2.51 -5.18
C VAL A 21 7.74 3.44 -6.21
N VAL A 22 7.50 4.75 -6.11
CA VAL A 22 8.10 5.73 -7.03
C VAL A 22 9.62 5.76 -6.85
N LEU A 23 10.10 5.72 -5.61
CA LEU A 23 11.54 5.67 -5.31
C LEU A 23 12.18 4.37 -5.80
N GLN A 24 11.49 3.22 -5.66
CA GLN A 24 11.95 1.94 -6.21
C GLN A 24 12.03 2.01 -7.74
N ALA A 25 10.99 2.50 -8.40
CA ALA A 25 10.95 2.63 -9.85
C ALA A 25 12.08 3.54 -10.38
N LEU A 26 12.46 4.60 -9.66
CA LEU A 26 13.61 5.44 -10.03
C LEU A 26 14.93 4.68 -10.03
N SER A 27 15.06 3.64 -9.20
CA SER A 27 16.26 2.80 -9.11
C SER A 27 16.24 1.53 -9.96
N MET A 28 15.17 1.32 -10.73
CA MET A 28 14.95 0.12 -11.54
C MET A 28 14.90 0.49 -13.03
N ASP A 29 15.11 -0.51 -13.89
CA ASP A 29 15.06 -0.31 -15.33
C ASP A 29 13.62 -0.10 -15.80
N ARG A 30 13.31 1.11 -16.27
CA ARG A 30 11.96 1.53 -16.69
C ARG A 30 11.73 1.44 -18.20
N HIS A 31 12.67 0.85 -18.94
CA HIS A 31 12.51 0.70 -20.39
C HIS A 31 11.42 -0.32 -20.74
N LEU A 32 10.53 0.06 -21.67
CA LEU A 32 9.64 -0.84 -22.41
C LEU A 32 10.14 -0.89 -23.85
N GLY A 33 10.92 -1.93 -24.15
CA GLY A 33 11.61 -2.03 -25.43
C GLY A 33 12.74 -0.99 -25.58
N PRO A 34 13.21 -0.74 -26.80
CA PRO A 34 14.46 0.00 -27.04
C PRO A 34 14.37 1.53 -26.89
N HIS A 35 13.17 2.13 -26.95
CA HIS A 35 13.04 3.60 -27.05
C HIS A 35 12.10 4.24 -26.03
N PHE A 36 11.29 3.46 -25.32
CA PHE A 36 10.29 4.01 -24.41
C PHE A 36 10.69 3.81 -22.96
N ILE A 37 10.68 4.90 -22.19
CA ILE A 37 10.97 4.88 -20.75
C ILE A 37 9.72 5.33 -20.01
N ILE A 38 9.17 4.46 -19.17
CA ILE A 38 8.03 4.81 -18.32
C ILE A 38 8.49 5.82 -17.25
N PRO A 39 7.82 6.97 -17.06
CA PRO A 39 8.12 7.87 -15.95
C PRO A 39 7.88 7.18 -14.60
N ALA A 40 8.83 7.24 -13.67
CA ALA A 40 8.69 6.57 -12.36
C ALA A 40 7.42 7.01 -11.59
N GLY A 41 7.04 8.28 -11.70
CA GLY A 41 5.82 8.81 -11.09
C GLY A 41 4.51 8.28 -11.66
N SER A 42 4.55 7.56 -12.80
CA SER A 42 3.35 6.94 -13.40
C SER A 42 3.06 5.54 -12.89
N PHE A 43 3.99 4.89 -12.16
CA PHE A 43 3.76 3.54 -11.61
C PHE A 43 2.51 3.45 -10.70
N PRO A 44 2.22 4.44 -9.82
CA PRO A 44 0.97 4.49 -9.04
C PRO A 44 -0.32 4.33 -9.86
N VAL A 45 -0.31 4.67 -11.15
CA VAL A 45 -1.48 4.54 -12.03
C VAL A 45 -1.89 3.08 -12.21
N PHE A 46 -0.97 2.12 -12.17
CA PHE A 46 -1.33 0.70 -12.25
C PHE A 46 -2.20 0.24 -11.06
N ASN A 47 -1.89 0.74 -9.86
CA ASN A 47 -2.73 0.51 -8.67
C ASN A 47 -4.12 1.14 -8.88
N LEU A 48 -4.17 2.41 -9.31
CA LEU A 48 -5.45 3.12 -9.55
C LEU A 48 -6.33 2.40 -10.57
N LEU A 49 -5.75 1.92 -11.68
CA LEU A 49 -6.46 1.15 -12.70
C LEU A 49 -6.97 -0.17 -12.13
N ALA A 50 -6.15 -0.89 -11.38
CA ALA A 50 -6.56 -2.13 -10.73
C ALA A 50 -7.71 -1.89 -9.75
N THR A 51 -7.64 -0.83 -8.94
CA THR A 51 -8.71 -0.43 -8.02
C THR A 51 -9.99 -0.11 -8.80
N ALA A 52 -9.92 0.70 -9.84
CA ALA A 52 -11.09 1.08 -10.64
C ALA A 52 -11.78 -0.13 -11.30
N ILE A 53 -10.99 -0.99 -11.96
CA ILE A 53 -11.49 -2.22 -12.61
C ILE A 53 -12.10 -3.16 -11.57
N SER A 54 -11.42 -3.32 -10.42
CA SER A 54 -11.89 -4.20 -9.35
C SER A 54 -13.17 -3.68 -8.70
N ILE A 55 -13.32 -2.37 -8.52
CA ILE A 55 -14.58 -1.76 -8.01
C ILE A 55 -15.72 -2.12 -8.96
N PHE A 56 -15.53 -1.94 -10.27
CA PHE A 56 -16.56 -2.29 -11.25
C PHE A 56 -16.98 -3.77 -11.14
N ILE A 57 -16.01 -4.68 -11.01
CA ILE A 57 -16.28 -6.12 -10.86
C ILE A 57 -17.00 -6.42 -9.54
N VAL A 58 -16.52 -5.85 -8.43
CA VAL A 58 -17.09 -6.07 -7.08
C VAL A 58 -18.52 -5.55 -7.02
N ASP A 59 -18.77 -4.34 -7.51
CA ASP A 59 -20.08 -3.71 -7.49
C ASP A 59 -21.07 -4.46 -8.38
N ARG A 60 -20.62 -4.93 -9.55
CA ARG A 60 -21.47 -5.67 -10.48
C ARG A 60 -21.84 -7.08 -10.00
N PHE A 61 -20.89 -7.82 -9.42
CA PHE A 61 -21.04 -9.26 -9.21
C PHE A 61 -21.04 -9.70 -7.74
N ILE A 62 -20.46 -8.92 -6.83
CA ILE A 62 -20.11 -9.39 -5.48
C ILE A 62 -20.86 -8.60 -4.39
N LEU A 63 -21.29 -7.36 -4.67
CA LEU A 63 -21.83 -6.42 -3.67
C LEU A 63 -22.98 -6.98 -2.84
N HIS A 64 -23.90 -7.72 -3.47
CA HIS A 64 -25.06 -8.31 -2.80
C HIS A 64 -24.73 -9.50 -1.88
N LYS A 65 -23.51 -10.05 -1.96
CA LYS A 65 -23.13 -11.30 -1.27
C LYS A 65 -22.29 -11.08 -0.01
N LEU A 66 -21.78 -9.87 0.22
CA LEU A 66 -20.82 -9.61 1.30
C LEU A 66 -21.29 -8.49 2.23
N ARG A 67 -21.23 -8.74 3.53
CA ARG A 67 -21.45 -7.69 4.54
C ARG A 67 -20.29 -6.68 4.50
N PRO A 68 -20.53 -5.39 4.83
CA PRO A 68 -19.49 -4.36 4.83
C PRO A 68 -18.22 -4.74 5.60
N LEU A 69 -18.36 -5.37 6.77
CA LEU A 69 -17.23 -5.85 7.57
C LEU A 69 -16.39 -6.94 6.87
N GLN A 70 -17.04 -7.85 6.15
CA GLN A 70 -16.37 -8.91 5.41
C GLN A 70 -15.57 -8.34 4.24
N ARG A 71 -16.13 -7.34 3.54
CA ARG A 71 -15.42 -6.63 2.46
C ARG A 71 -14.14 -5.96 2.96
N VAL A 72 -14.23 -5.24 4.08
CA VAL A 72 -13.04 -4.64 4.72
C VAL A 72 -12.03 -5.72 5.13
N GLY A 73 -12.47 -6.82 5.73
CA GLY A 73 -11.59 -7.92 6.11
C GLY A 73 -10.87 -8.57 4.93
N ILE A 74 -11.56 -8.80 3.81
CA ILE A 74 -10.97 -9.36 2.58
C ILE A 74 -9.94 -8.39 1.99
N GLY A 75 -10.31 -7.12 1.84
CA GLY A 75 -9.40 -6.10 1.32
C GLY A 75 -8.13 -5.96 2.15
N HIS A 76 -8.25 -6.05 3.47
CA HIS A 76 -7.12 -6.01 4.39
C HIS A 76 -6.14 -7.17 4.17
N VAL A 77 -6.67 -8.39 4.02
CA VAL A 77 -5.84 -9.58 3.75
C VAL A 77 -5.13 -9.47 2.41
N ILE A 78 -5.83 -9.04 1.37
CA ILE A 78 -5.25 -8.84 0.04
C ILE A 78 -4.13 -7.78 0.10
N ASN A 79 -4.34 -6.68 0.81
CA ASN A 79 -3.32 -5.66 1.02
C ASN A 79 -2.08 -6.19 1.74
N ILE A 80 -2.23 -7.03 2.77
CA ILE A 80 -1.10 -7.69 3.42
C ILE A 80 -0.32 -8.55 2.42
N VAL A 81 -1.01 -9.31 1.56
CA VAL A 81 -0.36 -10.11 0.51
C VAL A 81 0.40 -9.22 -0.47
N GLY A 82 -0.17 -8.06 -0.86
CA GLY A 82 0.50 -7.07 -1.68
C GLY A 82 1.78 -6.53 -1.04
N LEU A 83 1.74 -6.17 0.25
CA LEU A 83 2.90 -5.70 1.01
C LEU A 83 4.00 -6.77 1.14
N VAL A 84 3.61 -8.01 1.39
CA VAL A 84 4.56 -9.15 1.41
C VAL A 84 5.18 -9.33 0.02
N GLY A 85 4.40 -9.22 -1.05
CA GLY A 85 4.90 -9.22 -2.43
C GLY A 85 5.94 -8.12 -2.68
N SER A 86 5.65 -6.88 -2.26
CA SER A 86 6.59 -5.76 -2.35
C SER A 86 7.87 -5.98 -1.55
N ALA A 87 7.77 -6.54 -0.34
CA ALA A 87 8.92 -6.86 0.50
C ALA A 87 9.82 -7.93 -0.14
N LEU A 88 9.22 -8.97 -0.73
CA LEU A 88 9.94 -10.04 -1.43
C LEU A 88 10.61 -9.52 -2.71
N LEU A 89 9.91 -8.69 -3.49
CA LEU A 89 10.46 -8.04 -4.67
C LEU A 89 11.66 -7.18 -4.31
N GLU A 90 11.55 -6.36 -3.27
CA GLU A 90 12.65 -5.52 -2.82
C GLU A 90 13.84 -6.34 -2.34
N ARG A 91 13.60 -7.45 -1.63
CA ARG A 91 14.66 -8.38 -1.25
C ARG A 91 15.36 -8.96 -2.48
N GLY A 92 14.61 -9.30 -3.52
CA GLY A 92 15.14 -9.72 -4.82
C GLY A 92 16.00 -8.63 -5.47
N ARG A 93 15.49 -7.39 -5.54
CA ARG A 93 16.19 -6.22 -6.09
C ARG A 93 17.52 -5.96 -5.37
N LEU A 94 17.51 -5.99 -4.03
CA LEU A 94 18.72 -5.85 -3.22
C LEU A 94 19.72 -7.00 -3.44
N GLY A 95 19.24 -8.22 -3.76
CA GLY A 95 20.09 -9.32 -4.19
C GLY A 95 20.81 -9.04 -5.52
N VAL A 96 20.11 -8.43 -6.49
CA VAL A 96 20.70 -8.00 -7.77
C VAL A 96 21.73 -6.88 -7.54
N VAL A 97 21.44 -5.91 -6.67
CA VAL A 97 22.39 -4.85 -6.28
C VAL A 97 23.70 -5.44 -5.74
N ARG A 98 23.61 -6.43 -4.84
CA ARG A 98 24.79 -7.08 -4.24
C ARG A 98 25.60 -7.87 -5.25
N SER A 99 24.95 -8.66 -6.10
CA SER A 99 25.63 -9.47 -7.12
C SER A 99 26.36 -8.64 -8.17
N HIS A 100 25.85 -7.44 -8.47
CA HIS A 100 26.45 -6.52 -9.44
C HIS A 100 27.37 -5.47 -8.78
N ASN A 101 27.67 -5.59 -7.47
CA ASN A 101 28.49 -4.66 -6.70
C ASN A 101 28.03 -3.18 -6.78
N LEU A 102 26.73 -2.94 -6.95
CA LEU A 102 26.16 -1.61 -7.14
C LEU A 102 25.92 -0.86 -5.82
N THR A 103 26.30 -1.44 -4.68
CA THR A 103 26.07 -0.87 -3.35
C THR A 103 26.78 0.47 -3.13
N ASN A 104 27.96 0.66 -3.72
CA ASN A 104 28.76 1.88 -3.56
C ASN A 104 28.56 2.91 -4.68
N GLN A 105 27.65 2.65 -5.63
CA GLN A 105 27.37 3.56 -6.75
C GLN A 105 26.01 4.24 -6.54
N PRO A 106 25.99 5.46 -5.96
CA PRO A 106 24.75 6.19 -5.76
C PRO A 106 24.11 6.59 -7.09
N GLY A 107 22.82 6.31 -7.23
CA GLY A 107 22.04 6.67 -8.42
C GLY A 107 22.10 5.67 -9.57
N THR A 108 22.83 4.56 -9.42
CA THR A 108 22.87 3.53 -10.48
C THR A 108 21.57 2.75 -10.55
N VAL A 109 21.06 2.63 -11.78
CA VAL A 109 19.88 1.83 -12.10
C VAL A 109 20.23 0.35 -11.95
N VAL A 110 19.46 -0.37 -11.14
CA VAL A 110 19.58 -1.82 -10.99
C VAL A 110 19.11 -2.48 -12.29
N PRO A 111 19.83 -3.47 -12.84
CA PRO A 111 19.44 -4.20 -14.05
C PRO A 111 18.29 -5.18 -13.75
N MET A 112 17.18 -4.64 -13.27
CA MET A 112 15.94 -5.33 -12.96
C MET A 112 14.79 -4.46 -13.46
N SER A 113 13.90 -5.04 -14.26
CA SER A 113 12.78 -4.28 -14.83
C SER A 113 11.85 -3.76 -13.74
N ALA A 114 11.50 -2.48 -13.81
CA ALA A 114 10.53 -1.84 -12.93
C ALA A 114 9.12 -2.45 -13.10
N LEU A 115 8.84 -3.15 -14.21
CA LEU A 115 7.56 -3.83 -14.43
C LEU A 115 7.25 -4.89 -13.37
N TRP A 116 8.25 -5.43 -12.69
CA TRP A 116 8.03 -6.31 -11.54
C TRP A 116 7.20 -5.65 -10.44
N LEU A 117 7.28 -4.31 -10.27
CA LEU A 117 6.51 -3.55 -9.30
C LEU A 117 5.01 -3.56 -9.62
N VAL A 118 4.63 -3.79 -10.88
CA VAL A 118 3.21 -3.80 -11.29
C VAL A 118 2.45 -4.91 -10.58
N ALA A 119 3.03 -6.11 -10.42
CA ALA A 119 2.36 -7.25 -9.80
C ALA A 119 1.86 -6.96 -8.36
N PRO A 120 2.70 -6.54 -7.40
CA PRO A 120 2.21 -6.19 -6.06
C PRO A 120 1.26 -5.00 -6.07
N MET A 121 1.41 -4.04 -6.98
CA MET A 121 0.49 -2.90 -7.11
C MET A 121 -0.91 -3.31 -7.58
N LEU A 122 -1.02 -4.25 -8.52
CA LEU A 122 -2.32 -4.78 -8.94
C LEU A 122 -3.01 -5.48 -7.78
N ILE A 123 -2.26 -6.26 -6.98
CA ILE A 123 -2.79 -6.94 -5.79
C ILE A 123 -3.30 -5.91 -4.76
N MET A 124 -2.51 -4.89 -4.46
CA MET A 124 -2.92 -3.81 -3.56
C MET A 124 -4.18 -3.09 -4.06
N GLY A 125 -4.26 -2.78 -5.36
CA GLY A 125 -5.42 -2.10 -5.92
C GLY A 125 -6.70 -2.94 -5.86
N ILE A 126 -6.60 -4.27 -6.05
CA ILE A 126 -7.72 -5.19 -5.79
C ILE A 126 -8.13 -5.10 -4.32
N GLY A 127 -7.17 -5.10 -3.38
CA GLY A 127 -7.45 -4.97 -1.95
C GLY A 127 -8.19 -3.67 -1.60
N GLU A 128 -7.76 -2.54 -2.17
CA GLU A 128 -8.38 -1.23 -2.02
C GLU A 128 -9.85 -1.22 -2.50
N ALA A 129 -10.16 -1.91 -3.61
CA ALA A 129 -11.52 -1.99 -4.16
C ALA A 129 -12.51 -2.73 -3.24
N PHE A 130 -12.06 -3.73 -2.50
CA PHE A 130 -12.88 -4.36 -1.46
C PHE A 130 -12.96 -3.50 -0.21
N GLN A 131 -11.85 -2.86 0.15
CA GLN A 131 -11.71 -2.17 1.42
C GLN A 131 -12.46 -0.84 1.44
N PHE A 132 -12.16 0.11 0.56
CA PHE A 132 -12.70 1.48 0.64
C PHE A 132 -14.24 1.52 0.67
N PRO A 133 -14.97 0.87 -0.25
CA PRO A 133 -16.42 0.93 -0.23
C PRO A 133 -17.02 0.19 0.97
N GLY A 134 -16.41 -0.92 1.42
CA GLY A 134 -16.84 -1.63 2.62
C GLY A 134 -16.69 -0.78 3.88
N GLN A 135 -15.62 0.01 3.94
CA GLN A 135 -15.28 0.86 5.07
C GLN A 135 -16.21 2.10 5.09
N VAL A 136 -16.54 2.68 3.93
CA VAL A 136 -17.57 3.73 3.79
C VAL A 136 -18.94 3.22 4.23
N ALA A 137 -19.33 2.02 3.82
CA ALA A 137 -20.62 1.42 4.18
C ALA A 137 -20.73 1.15 5.69
N LEU A 138 -19.66 0.66 6.34
CA LEU A 138 -19.63 0.47 7.80
C LEU A 138 -19.82 1.78 8.56
N TYR A 139 -19.17 2.85 8.11
CA TYR A 139 -19.34 4.16 8.73
C TYR A 139 -20.74 4.71 8.50
N TYR A 140 -21.28 4.51 7.30
CA TYR A 140 -22.66 4.89 6.98
C TYR A 140 -23.70 4.19 7.87
N GLU A 141 -23.46 2.94 8.27
CA GLU A 141 -24.32 2.19 9.21
C GLU A 141 -24.22 2.70 10.66
N GLN A 142 -23.08 3.24 11.06
CA GLN A 142 -22.86 3.75 12.43
C GLN A 142 -23.37 5.17 12.65
N PHE A 143 -23.59 5.95 11.59
CA PHE A 143 -24.04 7.33 11.70
C PHE A 143 -25.57 7.47 11.86
N PRO A 144 -26.03 8.40 12.73
CA PRO A 144 -27.42 8.81 12.78
C PRO A 144 -27.90 9.32 11.41
N LYS A 145 -29.17 9.10 11.06
CA LYS A 145 -29.77 9.51 9.76
C LYS A 145 -29.34 10.91 9.26
N PRO A 146 -29.34 12.00 10.07
CA PRO A 146 -28.95 13.33 9.60
C PRO A 146 -27.45 13.51 9.32
N LEU A 147 -26.57 12.64 9.84
CA LEU A 147 -25.10 12.74 9.67
C LEU A 147 -24.54 11.75 8.65
N LYS A 148 -25.41 11.03 7.95
CA LYS A 148 -25.01 10.00 6.98
C LYS A 148 -24.19 10.56 5.81
N SER A 149 -24.46 11.79 5.38
CA SER A 149 -23.68 12.48 4.34
C SER A 149 -22.27 12.86 4.81
N THR A 150 -22.03 12.98 6.12
CA THR A 150 -20.72 13.30 6.71
C THR A 150 -19.76 12.09 6.71
N SER A 151 -20.26 10.87 6.49
CA SER A 151 -19.46 9.64 6.49
C SER A 151 -18.31 9.67 5.47
N THR A 152 -18.57 10.16 4.26
CA THR A 152 -17.55 10.30 3.21
C THR A 152 -16.53 11.38 3.54
N ALA A 153 -16.97 12.51 4.12
CA ALA A 153 -16.05 13.56 4.58
C ALA A 153 -15.12 13.07 5.69
N MET A 154 -15.64 12.25 6.61
CA MET A 154 -14.84 11.65 7.68
C MET A 154 -13.80 10.66 7.16
N MET A 155 -14.13 9.90 6.10
CA MET A 155 -13.16 9.06 5.41
C MET A 155 -11.98 9.86 4.86
N SER A 156 -12.27 10.93 4.14
CA SER A 156 -11.22 11.81 3.59
C SER A 156 -10.35 12.40 4.70
N LEU A 157 -10.96 12.77 5.84
CA LEU A 157 -10.22 13.26 7.00
C LEU A 157 -9.27 12.19 7.57
N LEU A 158 -9.73 10.94 7.72
CA LEU A 158 -8.91 9.85 8.25
C LEU A 158 -7.77 9.46 7.32
N ILE A 159 -8.02 9.48 6.01
CA ILE A 159 -6.98 9.30 5.00
C ILE A 159 -5.96 10.43 5.13
N GLY A 160 -6.40 11.69 5.22
CA GLY A 160 -5.53 12.85 5.41
C GLY A 160 -4.66 12.71 6.66
N ILE A 161 -5.26 12.38 7.81
CA ILE A 161 -4.52 12.11 9.06
C ILE A 161 -3.51 10.98 8.85
N GLY A 162 -3.90 9.88 8.20
CA GLY A 162 -3.01 8.78 7.88
C GLY A 162 -1.80 9.18 7.04
N PHE A 163 -1.97 10.09 6.09
CA PHE A 163 -0.90 10.60 5.22
C PHE A 163 0.08 11.55 5.98
N TYR A 164 -0.43 12.34 6.91
CA TYR A 164 0.45 13.12 7.80
C TYR A 164 1.24 12.19 8.74
N LEU A 165 0.58 11.19 9.33
CA LEU A 165 1.23 10.20 10.18
C LEU A 165 2.24 9.35 9.41
N SER A 166 1.98 8.96 8.17
CA SER A 166 2.94 8.22 7.35
C SER A 166 4.22 9.01 7.11
N THR A 167 4.09 10.32 6.90
CA THR A 167 5.24 11.21 6.75
C THR A 167 6.06 11.26 8.04
N ALA A 168 5.39 11.42 9.19
CA ALA A 168 6.04 11.40 10.50
C ALA A 168 6.74 10.06 10.79
N ILE A 169 6.10 8.92 10.49
CA ILE A 169 6.68 7.59 10.65
C ILE A 169 7.89 7.42 9.74
N THR A 170 7.79 7.81 8.46
CA THR A 170 8.90 7.71 7.50
C THR A 170 10.10 8.55 7.97
N HIS A 171 9.85 9.75 8.48
CA HIS A 171 10.87 10.60 9.05
C HIS A 171 11.53 9.97 10.29
N LEU A 172 10.75 9.41 11.21
CA LEU A 172 11.26 8.72 12.40
C LEU A 172 12.12 7.51 12.03
N VAL A 173 11.64 6.67 11.10
CA VAL A 173 12.38 5.50 10.60
C VAL A 173 13.71 5.93 9.97
N LYS A 174 13.70 7.01 9.18
CA LYS A 174 14.91 7.58 8.57
C LYS A 174 15.94 8.00 9.63
N GLN A 175 15.50 8.62 10.73
CA GLN A 175 16.40 9.07 11.80
C GLN A 175 16.92 7.92 12.69
N THR A 176 16.11 6.89 12.93
CA THR A 176 16.40 5.89 13.99
C THR A 176 17.05 4.62 13.47
N THR A 177 16.71 4.16 12.27
CA THR A 177 17.02 2.78 11.83
C THR A 177 18.09 2.71 10.74
N GLY A 178 18.38 3.82 10.07
CA GLY A 178 19.23 3.84 8.86
C GLY A 178 18.62 3.08 7.68
N TRP A 179 17.36 2.64 7.73
CA TRP A 179 16.72 1.86 6.64
C TRP A 179 16.40 2.71 5.40
N LEU A 180 16.29 4.03 5.55
CA LEU A 180 15.96 4.99 4.49
C LEU A 180 17.11 5.99 4.24
N PRO A 181 18.30 5.54 3.81
CA PRO A 181 19.37 6.44 3.38
C PRO A 181 18.98 7.16 2.09
N ASN A 182 19.66 8.26 1.78
CA ASN A 182 19.41 9.02 0.55
C ASN A 182 19.65 8.16 -0.72
N ASN A 183 20.53 7.15 -0.64
CA ASN A 183 20.74 6.16 -1.69
C ASN A 183 19.91 4.90 -1.42
N ILE A 184 18.84 4.70 -2.19
CA ILE A 184 17.93 3.54 -2.04
C ILE A 184 18.61 2.18 -2.27
N ASN A 185 19.74 2.13 -2.99
CA ASN A 185 20.51 0.89 -3.19
C ASN A 185 21.25 0.44 -1.93
N GLN A 186 21.48 1.35 -0.97
CA GLN A 186 22.05 1.05 0.34
C GLN A 186 20.96 0.88 1.42
N GLY A 187 19.72 1.21 1.09
CA GLY A 187 18.59 1.16 2.00
C GLY A 187 18.08 -0.25 2.27
N ARG A 188 17.24 -0.34 3.30
CA ARG A 188 16.51 -1.54 3.71
C ARG A 188 15.01 -1.29 3.56
N LEU A 189 14.58 -0.97 2.34
CA LEU A 189 13.14 -0.81 2.04
C LEU A 189 12.36 -2.09 2.33
N ASP A 190 13.00 -3.26 2.20
CA ASP A 190 12.47 -4.55 2.59
C ASP A 190 11.96 -4.54 4.04
N ASN A 191 12.74 -3.98 4.96
CA ASN A 191 12.36 -3.86 6.36
C ASN A 191 11.16 -2.91 6.56
N VAL A 192 11.07 -1.84 5.77
CA VAL A 192 9.94 -0.91 5.85
C VAL A 192 8.65 -1.58 5.41
N PHE A 193 8.67 -2.36 4.32
CA PHE A 193 7.52 -3.15 3.89
C PHE A 193 7.15 -4.24 4.90
N TRP A 194 8.13 -4.93 5.49
CA TRP A 194 7.87 -5.90 6.56
C TRP A 194 7.25 -5.24 7.80
N MET A 195 7.75 -4.09 8.21
CA MET A 195 7.17 -3.31 9.32
C MET A 195 5.71 -2.95 9.01
N SER A 196 5.42 -2.44 7.81
CA SER A 196 4.06 -2.15 7.37
C SER A 196 3.15 -3.39 7.36
N ALA A 197 3.66 -4.53 6.89
CA ALA A 197 2.92 -5.79 6.89
C ALA A 197 2.62 -6.26 8.33
N VAL A 198 3.59 -6.18 9.25
CA VAL A 198 3.41 -6.55 10.67
C VAL A 198 2.40 -5.62 11.36
N ILE A 199 2.44 -4.32 11.09
CA ILE A 199 1.43 -3.36 11.59
C ILE A 199 0.04 -3.78 11.10
N GLY A 200 -0.09 -4.12 9.81
CA GLY A 200 -1.35 -4.61 9.24
C GLY A 200 -1.83 -5.93 9.87
N VAL A 201 -0.95 -6.88 10.13
CA VAL A 201 -1.31 -8.17 10.76
C VAL A 201 -1.74 -7.98 12.21
N ASN A 202 -1.01 -7.18 12.99
CA ASN A 202 -1.30 -6.96 14.41
C ASN A 202 -2.65 -6.26 14.63
N GLU A 203 -3.05 -5.38 13.72
CA GLU A 203 -4.38 -4.77 13.74
C GLU A 203 -5.51 -5.82 13.67
N ARG A 204 -5.32 -6.89 12.88
CA ARG A 204 -6.31 -7.97 12.74
C ARG A 204 -6.36 -8.87 13.98
N LEU A 205 -5.22 -9.12 14.61
CA LEU A 205 -5.11 -9.96 15.83
C LEU A 205 -5.73 -9.30 17.07
N LEU A 206 -5.98 -7.99 17.06
CA LEU A 206 -6.69 -7.27 18.12
C LEU A 206 -8.23 -7.32 17.99
N LYS A 207 -8.78 -8.02 16.97
CA LYS A 207 -10.22 -8.16 16.71
C LYS A 207 -10.92 -9.49 17.11
N PRO A 208 -10.37 -10.43 17.93
CA PRO A 208 -11.07 -11.70 18.16
C PRO A 208 -12.33 -11.59 19.03
N LYS A 209 -12.67 -10.43 19.61
CA LYS A 209 -13.83 -10.29 20.54
C LYS A 209 -15.11 -9.69 19.94
N LEU A 210 -15.24 -9.57 18.62
CA LEU A 210 -16.43 -8.98 17.98
C LEU A 210 -17.11 -9.90 16.95
N ILE A 211 -16.75 -11.19 16.92
CA ILE A 211 -17.30 -12.19 15.98
C ILE A 211 -17.95 -13.38 16.73
N THR A 212 -18.43 -13.15 17.94
CA THR A 212 -19.40 -14.04 18.61
C THR A 212 -20.61 -13.24 18.98
#